data_AF-Q0EZT0-F1
#
_entry.id   AF-Q0EZT0-F1
#
_cell.length_a   1.000
_cell.length_b   1.000
_cell.length_c   1.000
_cell.angle_alpha   90.00
_cell.angle_beta   90.00
_cell.angle_gamma   90.00
#
_symmetry.space_group_name_H-M   'P 1'
#
loop_
_entity.id
_entity.type
_entity.pdbx_description
1 polymer ?
#
loop_
_entity_poly.entity_id
_entity_poly.type
_entity_poly.pdbx_seq_one_letter_code
_entity_poly.pdbx_strand_id
1 'polypeptide(L)'
;MNQYIGDSSKAGLKTKLERFRFNYIGLPLIKFAYKIRFLVLKKSLKTQLSIHFALKILIRALDPDSRLHGYDEHTDKMVHLATWKITHQEEFEEDCCIEEIERPEDLKKAIHDLRQDYFSNKEVIDKLASKAINNENIRSLVVRYFLVMNFTETLQKKTKTAQQHLTRARELDASAEPLEAKHLWEIDRKTKKKYKSIRNEIADKTAVKISFDEINIGAFLSILSALFLTSGFLYEYTFLGAFGIDVTRYFTLADYLASSMEAIRFSLVGAIFALIGFIFRVNGDSRMSPSELEYNNKQNDKMYYFLLATSIAATAYGYFYSKEMMFAYLQLTSLLLIFRIPARFYIRYFAQPLQAYVIISITLIFSLYLYTSARKEVYEAKVATPSSVEETFLIDPNIKIPSKSLLLLAANSQYFFFLNTETKKTLVLSKQRIFAVEENE
;
A
#
# COMPACT_ATOMS: atom_id res chain seq x y z
N MET A 1 -6.20 -72.40 45.79
CA MET A 1 -5.56 -71.90 44.55
C MET A 1 -6.29 -70.68 43.91
N ASN A 2 -7.21 -70.00 44.61
CA ASN A 2 -8.05 -68.92 44.04
C ASN A 2 -7.94 -67.54 44.74
N GLN A 3 -6.90 -67.27 45.54
CA GLN A 3 -6.79 -65.99 46.27
C GLN A 3 -5.66 -65.05 45.81
N TYR A 4 -4.83 -65.42 44.83
CA TYR A 4 -3.69 -64.60 44.39
C TYR A 4 -3.86 -63.87 43.05
N ILE A 5 -5.02 -63.95 42.39
CA ILE A 5 -5.25 -63.34 41.06
C ILE A 5 -5.99 -61.98 41.17
N GLY A 6 -6.50 -61.61 42.35
CA GLY A 6 -7.35 -60.42 42.53
C GLY A 6 -6.63 -59.07 42.64
N ASP A 7 -5.41 -59.01 43.17
CA ASP A 7 -4.76 -57.73 43.51
C ASP A 7 -3.82 -57.19 42.43
N SER A 8 -3.17 -58.05 41.63
CA SER A 8 -2.28 -57.59 40.56
C SER A 8 -3.03 -56.95 39.37
N SER A 9 -4.25 -57.41 39.08
CA SER A 9 -5.07 -56.87 37.99
C SER A 9 -5.65 -55.49 38.32
N LYS A 10 -6.04 -55.24 39.58
CA LYS A 10 -6.53 -53.93 40.04
C LYS A 10 -5.43 -52.88 40.08
N ALA A 11 -4.21 -53.24 40.48
CA ALA A 11 -3.06 -52.35 40.45
C ALA A 11 -2.65 -51.97 39.00
N GLY A 12 -2.74 -52.91 38.06
CA GLY A 12 -2.48 -52.68 36.63
C GLY A 12 -3.54 -51.81 35.93
N LEU A 13 -4.81 -51.92 36.35
CA LEU A 13 -5.91 -51.08 35.84
C LEU A 13 -5.82 -49.65 36.35
N LYS A 14 -5.50 -49.47 37.65
CA LYS A 14 -5.30 -48.15 38.25
C LYS A 14 -4.15 -47.38 37.58
N THR A 15 -3.02 -48.06 37.34
CA THR A 15 -1.87 -47.46 36.66
C THR A 15 -2.11 -47.16 35.17
N LYS A 16 -2.92 -47.98 34.47
CA LYS A 16 -3.37 -47.67 33.10
C LYS A 16 -4.34 -46.47 33.07
N LEU A 17 -5.27 -46.38 34.02
CA LEU A 17 -6.24 -45.28 34.10
C LEU A 17 -5.53 -43.95 34.44
N GLU A 18 -4.54 -43.98 35.32
CA GLU A 18 -3.72 -42.82 35.65
C GLU A 18 -2.85 -42.36 34.47
N ARG A 19 -2.24 -43.28 33.70
CA ARG A 19 -1.55 -42.93 32.45
C ARG A 19 -2.50 -42.36 31.39
N PHE A 20 -3.71 -42.89 31.27
CA PHE A 20 -4.71 -42.37 30.36
C PHE A 20 -5.13 -40.94 30.75
N ARG A 21 -5.48 -40.71 32.02
CA ARG A 21 -5.83 -39.37 32.51
C ARG A 21 -4.67 -38.38 32.35
N PHE A 22 -3.43 -38.80 32.61
CA PHE A 22 -2.27 -37.95 32.39
C PHE A 22 -2.06 -37.63 30.90
N ASN A 23 -2.12 -38.61 30.00
CA ASN A 23 -1.84 -38.39 28.58
C ASN A 23 -2.95 -37.64 27.84
N TYR A 24 -4.22 -37.87 28.17
CA TYR A 24 -5.36 -37.28 27.45
C TYR A 24 -5.92 -36.02 28.11
N ILE A 25 -5.64 -35.76 29.38
CA ILE A 25 -6.13 -34.58 30.10
C ILE A 25 -4.98 -33.76 30.67
N GLY A 26 -4.08 -34.39 31.42
CA GLY A 26 -2.94 -33.71 32.06
C GLY A 26 -1.97 -33.06 31.06
N LEU A 27 -1.51 -33.81 30.07
CA LEU A 27 -0.51 -33.38 29.09
C LEU A 27 -1.04 -32.27 28.16
N PRO A 28 -2.29 -32.31 27.66
CA PRO A 28 -2.90 -31.18 26.96
C PRO A 28 -3.06 -29.93 27.82
N LEU A 29 -3.45 -30.06 29.09
CA LEU A 29 -3.55 -28.91 30.01
C LEU A 29 -2.17 -28.30 30.29
N ILE A 30 -1.15 -29.13 30.48
CA ILE A 30 0.25 -28.68 30.61
C ILE A 30 0.68 -27.92 29.34
N LYS A 31 0.46 -28.50 28.14
CA LYS A 31 0.76 -27.85 26.86
C LYS A 31 0.02 -26.52 26.70
N PHE A 32 -1.25 -26.46 27.10
CA PHE A 32 -2.06 -25.25 27.05
C PHE A 32 -1.52 -24.17 28.01
N ALA A 33 -1.16 -24.53 29.24
CA ALA A 33 -0.53 -23.62 30.19
C ALA A 33 0.82 -23.09 29.68
N TYR A 34 1.65 -23.94 29.08
CA TYR A 34 2.89 -23.51 28.41
C TYR A 34 2.61 -22.55 27.24
N LYS A 35 1.58 -22.82 26.44
CA LYS A 35 1.19 -21.94 25.32
C LYS A 35 0.73 -20.57 25.81
N ILE A 36 -0.06 -20.49 26.89
CA ILE A 36 -0.45 -19.22 27.51
C ILE A 36 0.78 -18.48 28.02
N ARG A 37 1.66 -19.16 28.78
CA ARG A 37 2.88 -18.54 29.31
C ARG A 37 3.79 -18.01 28.20
N PHE A 38 3.93 -18.77 27.11
CA PHE A 38 4.69 -18.34 25.93
C PHE A 38 4.06 -17.14 25.22
N LEU A 39 2.72 -17.10 25.11
CA LEU A 39 2.02 -15.94 24.56
C LEU A 39 2.26 -14.67 25.38
N VAL A 40 2.20 -14.78 26.71
CA VAL A 40 2.48 -13.65 27.61
C VAL A 40 3.93 -13.21 27.50
N LEU A 41 4.89 -14.14 27.47
CA LEU A 41 6.31 -13.84 27.28
C LEU A 41 6.58 -13.16 25.93
N LYS A 42 6.03 -13.71 24.85
CA LYS A 42 6.15 -13.10 23.51
C LYS A 42 5.57 -11.69 23.48
N LYS A 43 4.46 -11.48 24.18
CA LYS A 43 3.83 -10.16 24.32
C LYS A 43 4.72 -9.21 25.12
N SER A 44 5.34 -9.65 26.21
CA SER A 44 6.19 -8.78 27.04
C SER A 44 7.43 -8.31 26.28
N LEU A 45 8.10 -9.22 25.57
CA LEU A 45 9.21 -8.89 24.67
C LEU A 45 8.79 -7.91 23.56
N LYS A 46 7.60 -8.10 22.97
CA LYS A 46 7.09 -7.16 21.96
C LYS A 46 6.80 -5.78 22.56
N THR A 47 6.25 -5.72 23.77
CA THR A 47 6.00 -4.46 24.48
C THR A 47 7.31 -3.74 24.84
N GLN A 48 8.32 -4.48 25.28
CA GLN A 48 9.67 -3.94 25.55
C GLN A 48 10.23 -3.27 24.30
N LEU A 49 10.18 -3.94 23.15
CA LEU A 49 10.60 -3.36 21.87
C LEU A 49 9.78 -2.12 21.50
N SER A 50 8.44 -2.17 21.62
CA SER A 50 7.57 -0.99 21.38
C SER A 50 7.98 0.21 22.23
N ILE A 51 8.30 0.01 23.51
CA ILE A 51 8.73 1.08 24.43
C ILE A 51 10.11 1.60 24.03
N HIS A 52 11.07 0.72 23.72
CA HIS A 52 12.40 1.12 23.29
C HIS A 52 12.35 1.99 22.01
N PHE A 53 11.55 1.60 21.01
CA PHE A 53 11.34 2.42 19.81
C PHE A 53 10.65 3.77 20.13
N ALA A 54 9.68 3.77 21.04
CA ALA A 54 9.03 5.01 21.47
C ALA A 54 10.00 5.95 22.19
N LEU A 55 10.90 5.42 23.04
CA LEU A 55 11.95 6.18 23.69
C LEU A 55 12.91 6.79 22.68
N LYS A 56 13.40 6.02 21.71
CA LYS A 56 14.28 6.51 20.64
C LYS A 56 13.69 7.74 19.94
N ILE A 57 12.42 7.67 19.55
CA ILE A 57 11.74 8.77 18.85
C ILE A 57 11.47 9.97 19.76
N LEU A 58 11.12 9.75 21.02
CA LEU A 58 10.93 10.83 21.99
C LEU A 58 12.24 11.57 22.30
N ILE A 59 13.34 10.83 22.47
CA ILE A 59 14.66 11.40 22.69
C ILE A 59 15.09 12.20 21.47
N ARG A 60 14.86 11.66 20.25
CA ARG A 60 15.04 12.41 19.01
C ARG A 60 14.28 13.73 19.06
N ALA A 61 12.99 13.70 19.38
CA ALA A 61 12.15 14.91 19.43
C ALA A 61 12.63 15.98 20.44
N LEU A 62 13.52 15.67 21.39
CA LEU A 62 14.11 16.66 22.31
C LEU A 62 15.22 17.50 21.70
N ASP A 63 15.83 17.04 20.62
CA ASP A 63 16.87 17.77 19.91
C ASP A 63 16.22 18.75 18.90
N PRO A 64 16.40 20.08 19.07
CA PRO A 64 15.85 21.07 18.14
C PRO A 64 16.31 20.87 16.69
N ASP A 65 17.55 20.43 16.49
CA ASP A 65 18.17 20.33 15.16
C ASP A 65 17.69 19.06 14.43
N SER A 66 17.41 17.99 15.17
CA SER A 66 16.77 16.79 14.67
C SER A 66 15.34 17.01 14.14
N ARG A 67 14.74 18.17 14.44
CA ARG A 67 13.43 18.60 13.92
C ARG A 67 13.55 19.36 12.59
N LEU A 68 14.73 19.86 12.26
CA LEU A 68 15.00 20.68 11.08
C LEU A 68 15.68 19.87 9.96
N HIS A 69 16.59 18.99 10.33
CA HIS A 69 17.18 18.02 9.42
C HIS A 69 16.38 16.72 9.52
N GLY A 70 16.08 16.09 8.38
CA GLY A 70 15.40 14.78 8.33
C GLY A 70 16.21 13.68 9.03
N TYR A 71 16.07 12.43 8.59
CA TYR A 71 16.92 11.36 9.13
C TYR A 71 18.40 11.65 8.82
N ASP A 72 19.16 11.97 9.86
CA ASP A 72 20.60 12.17 9.85
C ASP A 72 21.22 10.99 10.61
N GLU A 73 22.11 10.28 9.93
CA GLU A 73 22.74 9.07 10.44
C GLU A 73 23.55 9.33 11.71
N HIS A 74 24.21 10.48 11.80
CA HIS A 74 24.98 10.85 12.98
C HIS A 74 24.07 11.12 14.18
N THR A 75 23.04 11.96 14.01
CA THR A 75 22.03 12.23 15.04
C THR A 75 21.30 10.95 15.46
N ASP A 76 20.91 10.08 14.51
CA ASP A 76 20.24 8.81 14.81
C ASP A 76 21.12 7.86 15.62
N LYS A 77 22.43 7.85 15.36
CA LYS A 77 23.42 7.09 16.13
C LYS A 77 23.53 7.63 17.55
N MET A 78 23.63 8.94 17.75
CA MET A 78 23.68 9.55 19.08
C MET A 78 22.40 9.30 19.89
N VAL A 79 21.23 9.45 19.26
CA VAL A 79 19.93 9.14 19.87
C VAL A 79 19.82 7.66 20.23
N HIS A 80 20.30 6.77 19.37
CA HIS A 80 20.31 5.33 19.64
C HIS A 80 21.17 5.00 20.86
N LEU A 81 22.39 5.53 20.92
CA LEU A 81 23.32 5.31 22.03
C LEU A 81 22.78 5.93 23.33
N ALA A 82 22.17 7.11 23.30
CA ALA A 82 21.51 7.70 24.46
C ALA A 82 20.34 6.84 24.96
N THR A 83 19.53 6.30 24.05
CA THR A 83 18.44 5.37 24.40
C THR A 83 18.99 4.11 25.06
N TRP A 84 20.08 3.55 24.52
CA TRP A 84 20.76 2.40 25.10
C TRP A 84 21.35 2.69 26.47
N LYS A 85 22.03 3.83 26.65
CA LYS A 85 22.60 4.25 27.93
C LYS A 85 21.53 4.35 29.02
N ILE A 86 20.33 4.85 28.69
CA ILE A 86 19.20 4.94 29.63
C ILE A 86 18.60 3.56 29.95
N THR A 87 18.55 2.65 28.98
CA THR A 87 17.83 1.37 29.12
C THR A 87 18.70 0.20 29.56
N HIS A 88 20.02 0.27 29.32
CA HIS A 88 21.03 -0.76 29.57
C HIS A 88 22.32 -0.11 30.11
N GLN A 89 22.19 0.75 31.13
CA GLN A 89 23.29 1.52 31.70
C GLN A 89 24.52 0.66 32.06
N GLU A 90 24.27 -0.56 32.53
CA GLU A 90 25.27 -1.56 32.92
C GLU A 90 26.27 -1.83 31.80
N GLU A 91 25.84 -1.84 30.54
CA GLU A 91 26.73 -2.18 29.41
C GLU A 91 27.75 -1.07 29.10
N PHE A 92 27.56 0.12 29.69
CA PHE A 92 28.40 1.29 29.51
C PHE A 92 29.14 1.73 30.78
N GLU A 93 29.09 0.95 31.86
CA GLU A 93 29.90 1.16 33.06
C GLU A 93 31.33 0.66 32.81
N GLU A 94 32.35 1.39 33.25
CA GLU A 94 33.78 1.07 32.97
C GLU A 94 34.17 -0.32 33.49
N ASP A 95 33.61 -0.72 34.64
CA ASP A 95 33.89 -2.00 35.33
C ASP A 95 32.98 -3.18 34.89
N CYS A 96 32.18 -3.03 33.82
CA CYS A 96 31.27 -4.10 33.43
C CYS A 96 32.00 -5.28 32.76
N CYS A 97 32.04 -6.43 33.43
CA CYS A 97 32.53 -7.70 32.90
C CYS A 97 31.55 -8.29 31.86
N ILE A 98 31.59 -7.79 30.63
CA ILE A 98 30.85 -8.38 29.48
C ILE A 98 31.20 -9.87 29.30
N GLU A 99 32.38 -10.28 29.76
CA GLU A 99 32.92 -11.64 29.68
C GLU A 99 32.16 -12.67 30.54
N GLU A 100 31.41 -12.27 31.56
CA GLU A 100 30.69 -13.20 32.46
C GLU A 100 29.30 -13.63 31.95
N ILE A 101 28.78 -12.99 30.90
CA ILE A 101 27.45 -13.33 30.36
C ILE A 101 27.63 -14.21 29.12
N GLU A 102 27.20 -15.48 29.18
CA GLU A 102 27.11 -16.36 28.01
C GLU A 102 26.25 -15.71 26.91
N ARG A 103 26.91 -15.09 25.94
CA ARG A 103 26.30 -14.44 24.77
C ARG A 103 26.94 -15.01 23.49
N PRO A 104 26.16 -15.13 22.39
CA PRO A 104 26.74 -15.45 21.08
C PRO A 104 27.83 -14.44 20.71
N GLU A 105 28.90 -14.89 20.05
CA GLU A 105 30.04 -14.02 19.69
C GLU A 105 29.63 -12.80 18.85
N ASP A 106 28.66 -12.96 17.94
CA ASP A 106 28.14 -11.84 17.14
C ASP A 106 27.54 -10.73 18.02
N LEU A 107 26.89 -11.10 19.13
CA LEU A 107 26.29 -10.15 20.06
C LEU A 107 27.36 -9.45 20.90
N LYS A 108 28.40 -10.18 21.33
CA LYS A 108 29.53 -9.58 22.05
C LYS A 108 30.23 -8.53 21.20
N LYS A 109 30.49 -8.84 19.93
CA LYS A 109 31.09 -7.90 18.97
C LYS A 109 30.23 -6.66 18.78
N ALA A 110 28.93 -6.81 18.55
CA ALA A 110 28.02 -5.67 18.37
C ALA A 110 28.00 -4.73 19.59
N ILE A 111 28.07 -5.28 20.80
CA ILE A 111 28.08 -4.50 22.04
C ILE A 111 29.42 -3.80 22.26
N HIS A 112 30.52 -4.47 21.93
CA HIS A 112 31.84 -3.85 21.93
C HIS A 112 31.89 -2.64 20.99
N ASP A 113 31.36 -2.77 19.77
CA ASP A 113 31.30 -1.68 18.79
C ASP A 113 30.43 -0.52 19.30
N LEU A 114 29.25 -0.82 19.88
CA LEU A 114 28.39 0.19 20.52
C LEU A 114 29.09 0.92 21.68
N ARG A 115 29.90 0.21 22.46
CA ARG A 115 30.63 0.77 23.61
C ARG A 115 31.77 1.68 23.14
N GLN A 116 32.50 1.30 22.09
CA GLN A 116 33.49 2.17 21.45
C GLN A 116 32.86 3.45 20.91
N ASP A 117 31.71 3.32 20.23
CA ASP A 117 30.96 4.45 19.70
C ASP A 117 30.44 5.39 20.81
N TYR A 118 29.97 4.81 21.93
CA TYR A 118 29.56 5.56 23.11
C TYR A 118 30.71 6.35 23.70
N PHE A 119 31.85 5.71 24.00
CA PHE A 119 32.99 6.39 24.61
C PHE A 119 33.59 7.47 23.72
N SER A 120 33.55 7.27 22.39
CA SER A 120 33.99 8.29 21.42
C SER A 120 33.11 9.55 21.43
N ASN A 121 31.85 9.46 21.91
CA ASN A 121 30.87 10.55 21.91
C ASN A 121 30.25 10.78 23.30
N LYS A 122 30.95 10.39 24.37
CA LYS A 122 30.42 10.29 25.75
C LYS A 122 29.71 11.56 26.21
N GLU A 123 30.34 12.71 26.03
CA GLU A 123 29.82 14.01 26.50
C GLU A 123 28.46 14.35 25.84
N VAL A 124 28.34 14.16 24.52
CA VAL A 124 27.11 14.44 23.76
C VAL A 124 26.00 13.49 24.20
N ILE A 125 26.33 12.19 24.31
CA ILE A 125 25.36 11.15 24.66
C ILE A 125 24.86 11.31 26.09
N ASP A 126 25.76 11.56 27.06
CA ASP A 126 25.41 11.73 28.46
C ASP A 126 24.55 12.99 28.64
N LYS A 127 24.89 14.10 27.97
CA LYS A 127 24.06 15.32 27.97
C LYS A 127 22.66 15.07 27.41
N LEU A 128 22.55 14.33 26.31
CA LEU A 128 21.27 13.97 25.71
C LEU A 128 20.46 13.04 26.62
N ALA A 129 21.12 12.06 27.25
CA ALA A 129 20.50 11.12 28.17
C ALA A 129 19.97 11.81 29.44
N SER A 130 20.75 12.72 30.04
CA SER A 130 20.31 13.52 31.19
C SER A 130 19.13 14.42 30.82
N LYS A 131 19.18 15.09 29.66
CA LYS A 131 18.05 15.91 29.15
C LYS A 131 16.80 15.05 28.95
N ALA A 132 16.96 13.82 28.47
CA ALA A 132 15.88 12.87 28.27
C ALA A 132 15.25 12.40 29.59
N ILE A 133 16.05 12.03 30.58
CA ILE A 133 15.54 11.59 31.90
C ILE A 133 14.80 12.72 32.63
N ASN A 134 15.23 13.98 32.45
CA ASN A 134 14.53 15.13 33.03
C ASN A 134 13.16 15.40 32.40
N ASN A 135 12.85 14.82 31.23
CA ASN A 135 11.54 14.94 30.61
C ASN A 135 10.57 13.91 31.21
N GLU A 136 9.49 14.38 31.85
CA GLU A 136 8.48 13.53 32.51
C GLU A 136 7.88 12.45 31.60
N ASN A 137 7.66 12.77 30.33
CA ASN A 137 7.11 11.81 29.36
C ASN A 137 8.07 10.67 29.02
N ILE A 138 9.37 10.96 29.00
CA ILE A 138 10.42 9.95 28.75
C ILE A 138 10.67 9.18 30.03
N ARG A 139 10.84 9.86 31.17
CA ARG A 139 11.03 9.23 32.49
C ARG A 139 9.94 8.19 32.78
N SER A 140 8.67 8.54 32.59
CA SER A 140 7.55 7.61 32.79
C SER A 140 7.57 6.41 31.83
N LEU A 141 8.11 6.55 30.62
CA LEU A 141 8.30 5.43 29.69
C LEU A 141 9.51 4.56 30.05
N VAL A 142 10.58 5.14 30.58
CA VAL A 142 11.74 4.40 31.10
C VAL A 142 11.34 3.57 32.32
N VAL A 143 10.54 4.12 33.23
CA VAL A 143 9.96 3.36 34.35
C VAL A 143 9.17 2.16 33.82
N ARG A 144 8.27 2.38 32.85
CA ARG A 144 7.50 1.29 32.23
C ARG A 144 8.39 0.26 31.53
N TYR A 145 9.48 0.68 30.90
CA TYR A 145 10.46 -0.22 30.30
C TYR A 145 11.03 -1.18 31.34
N PHE A 146 11.52 -0.65 32.46
CA PHE A 146 12.09 -1.46 33.54
C PHE A 146 11.04 -2.36 34.22
N LEU A 147 9.80 -1.90 34.36
CA LEU A 147 8.71 -2.75 34.87
C LEU A 147 8.37 -3.92 33.94
N VAL A 148 8.39 -3.70 32.61
CA VAL A 148 8.21 -4.78 31.62
C VAL A 148 9.41 -5.75 31.62
N MET A 149 10.63 -5.25 31.83
CA MET A 149 11.82 -6.08 32.01
C MET A 149 11.74 -6.94 33.27
N ASN A 150 11.42 -6.33 34.42
CA ASN A 150 11.17 -7.04 35.67
C ASN A 150 10.14 -8.18 35.49
N PHE A 151 9.01 -7.89 34.83
CA PHE A 151 7.98 -8.89 34.54
C PHE A 151 8.50 -10.03 33.64
N THR A 152 9.26 -9.69 32.60
CA THR A 152 9.81 -10.66 31.64
C THR A 152 10.84 -11.58 32.30
N GLU A 153 11.75 -11.03 33.08
CA GLU A 153 12.78 -11.77 33.82
C GLU A 153 12.16 -12.66 34.92
N THR A 154 11.10 -12.18 35.57
CA THR A 154 10.29 -12.98 36.53
C THR A 154 9.65 -14.18 35.83
N LEU A 155 9.08 -13.99 34.62
CA LEU A 155 8.56 -15.10 33.81
C LEU A 155 9.64 -16.09 33.39
N GLN A 156 10.90 -15.67 33.27
CA GLN A 156 12.05 -16.53 32.96
C GLN A 156 12.71 -17.15 34.21
N LYS A 157 12.20 -16.85 35.42
CA LYS A 157 12.77 -17.29 36.71
C LYS A 157 14.16 -16.72 37.02
N LYS A 158 14.54 -15.57 36.45
CA LYS A 158 15.80 -14.89 36.75
C LYS A 158 15.57 -13.82 37.82
N THR A 159 15.57 -14.24 39.08
CA THR A 159 15.14 -13.39 40.21
C THR A 159 16.08 -12.22 40.50
N LYS A 160 17.40 -12.42 40.37
CA LYS A 160 18.41 -11.37 40.62
C LYS A 160 18.28 -10.20 39.62
N THR A 161 18.19 -10.51 38.32
CA THR A 161 18.02 -9.50 37.26
C THR A 161 16.67 -8.83 37.33
N ALA A 162 15.60 -9.59 37.62
CA ALA A 162 14.27 -9.01 37.84
C ALA A 162 14.27 -7.96 38.96
N GLN A 163 14.93 -8.26 40.09
CA GLN A 163 15.01 -7.33 41.22
C GLN A 163 15.80 -6.07 40.87
N GLN A 164 16.91 -6.19 40.13
CA GLN A 164 17.69 -5.05 39.66
C GLN A 164 16.84 -4.08 38.82
N HIS A 165 16.03 -4.60 37.89
CA HIS A 165 15.14 -3.75 37.09
C HIS A 165 14.05 -3.06 37.93
N LEU A 166 13.52 -3.72 38.96
CA LEU A 166 12.56 -3.09 39.88
C LEU A 166 13.22 -1.97 40.69
N THR A 167 14.44 -2.16 41.17
CA THR A 167 15.20 -1.11 41.88
C THR A 167 15.39 0.11 40.99
N ARG A 168 15.79 -0.08 39.72
CA ARG A 168 15.93 1.03 38.75
C ARG A 168 14.62 1.76 38.46
N ALA A 169 13.52 1.02 38.37
CA ALA A 169 12.20 1.65 38.23
C ALA A 169 11.90 2.54 39.45
N ARG A 170 12.26 2.09 40.66
CA ARG A 170 12.07 2.83 41.92
C ARG A 170 13.00 4.03 42.11
N GLU A 171 14.22 3.96 41.56
CA GLU A 171 15.14 5.11 41.52
C GLU A 171 14.55 6.28 40.71
N LEU A 172 13.77 5.98 39.66
CA LEU A 172 13.12 6.98 38.81
C LEU A 172 11.72 7.38 39.31
N ASP A 173 11.00 6.45 39.94
CA ASP A 173 9.68 6.66 40.53
C ASP A 173 9.51 5.76 41.76
N ALA A 174 9.57 6.34 42.96
CA ALA A 174 9.48 5.62 44.22
C ALA A 174 8.18 4.81 44.39
N SER A 175 7.11 5.18 43.66
CA SER A 175 5.82 4.48 43.69
C SER A 175 5.74 3.26 42.76
N ALA A 176 6.82 2.93 42.05
CA ALA A 176 6.83 1.84 41.07
C ALA A 176 6.65 0.45 41.73
N GLU A 177 5.58 -0.23 41.32
CA GLU A 177 5.22 -1.59 41.73
C GLU A 177 5.39 -2.61 40.57
N PRO A 178 5.64 -3.90 40.88
CA PRO A 178 5.75 -4.95 39.88
C PRO A 178 4.51 -5.02 38.96
N LEU A 179 4.76 -5.19 37.66
CA LEU A 179 3.70 -5.17 36.66
C LEU A 179 2.86 -6.46 36.71
N GLU A 180 1.53 -6.33 36.77
CA GLU A 180 0.62 -7.45 36.52
C GLU A 180 0.40 -7.70 35.03
N ALA A 181 0.14 -8.96 34.66
CA ALA A 181 -0.10 -9.35 33.27
C ALA A 181 -1.20 -8.51 32.59
N LYS A 182 -2.29 -8.17 33.29
CA LYS A 182 -3.43 -7.40 32.75
C LYS A 182 -3.02 -6.02 32.20
N HIS A 183 -2.02 -5.38 32.82
CA HIS A 183 -1.57 -4.04 32.45
C HIS A 183 -0.63 -4.04 31.23
N LEU A 184 -0.07 -5.20 30.85
CA LEU A 184 0.86 -5.30 29.73
C LEU A 184 0.23 -4.88 28.39
N TRP A 185 -1.03 -5.26 28.16
CA TRP A 185 -1.76 -4.88 26.94
C TRP A 185 -2.09 -3.39 26.91
N GLU A 186 -2.43 -2.82 28.05
CA GLU A 186 -2.73 -1.40 28.18
C GLU A 186 -1.48 -0.55 27.92
N ILE A 187 -0.33 -0.94 28.49
CA ILE A 187 0.95 -0.28 28.25
C ILE A 187 1.32 -0.33 26.77
N ASP A 188 1.23 -1.49 26.11
CA ASP A 188 1.54 -1.59 24.67
C ASP A 188 0.62 -0.71 23.82
N ARG A 189 -0.69 -0.67 24.12
CA ARG A 189 -1.66 0.15 23.39
C ARG A 189 -1.37 1.65 23.58
N LYS A 190 -1.17 2.11 24.82
CA LYS A 190 -0.86 3.51 25.12
C LYS A 190 0.47 3.94 24.49
N THR A 191 1.49 3.08 24.57
CA THR A 191 2.81 3.32 23.97
C THR A 191 2.72 3.46 22.45
N LYS A 192 2.01 2.56 21.77
CA LYS A 192 1.80 2.64 20.31
C LYS A 192 1.04 3.89 19.88
N LYS A 193 0.00 4.29 20.63
CA LYS A 193 -0.76 5.52 20.33
C LYS A 193 0.14 6.75 20.45
N LYS A 194 0.94 6.83 21.53
CA LYS A 194 1.87 7.94 21.76
C LYS A 194 2.98 7.97 20.71
N TYR A 195 3.59 6.83 20.43
CA TYR A 195 4.55 6.62 19.34
C TYR A 195 4.03 7.15 18.00
N LYS A 196 2.80 6.75 17.61
CA LYS A 196 2.20 7.15 16.34
C LYS A 196 2.01 8.67 16.27
N SER A 197 1.57 9.28 17.37
CA SER A 197 1.36 10.73 17.46
C SER A 197 2.65 11.52 17.24
N ILE A 198 3.72 11.16 17.94
CA ILE A 198 5.00 11.89 17.89
C ILE A 198 5.69 11.65 16.55
N ARG A 199 5.62 10.42 16.04
CA ARG A 199 6.12 10.11 14.71
C ARG A 199 5.43 10.98 13.65
N ASN A 200 4.10 11.14 13.73
CA ASN A 200 3.37 12.01 12.82
C ASN A 200 3.81 13.48 12.97
N GLU A 201 4.06 13.95 14.19
CA GLU A 201 4.53 15.33 14.42
C GLU A 201 5.93 15.57 13.82
N ILE A 202 6.86 14.63 13.98
CA ILE A 202 8.19 14.70 13.36
C ILE A 202 8.05 14.64 11.84
N ALA A 203 7.25 13.69 11.34
CA ALA A 203 7.00 13.52 9.91
C ALA A 203 6.40 14.78 9.27
N ASP A 204 5.41 15.42 9.89
CA ASP A 204 4.79 16.65 9.36
C ASP A 204 5.77 17.83 9.31
N LYS A 205 6.79 17.84 10.19
CA LYS A 205 7.85 18.86 10.21
C LYS A 205 8.96 18.58 9.18
N THR A 206 9.31 17.31 9.00
CA THR A 206 10.34 16.87 8.04
C THR A 206 9.80 16.60 6.63
N ALA A 207 8.47 16.61 6.46
CA ALA A 207 7.85 16.30 5.20
C ALA A 207 8.24 17.33 4.15
N VAL A 208 8.65 16.83 2.97
CA VAL A 208 8.80 17.67 1.78
C VAL A 208 7.42 18.25 1.47
N LYS A 209 7.24 19.52 1.80
CA LYS A 209 6.04 20.27 1.45
C LYS A 209 6.14 20.56 -0.04
N ILE A 210 5.39 19.81 -0.84
CA ILE A 210 5.20 20.17 -2.24
C ILE A 210 4.35 21.43 -2.23
N SER A 211 4.93 22.53 -2.70
CA SER A 211 4.18 23.74 -2.92
C SER A 211 3.23 23.48 -4.08
N PHE A 212 1.91 23.65 -3.86
CA PHE A 212 0.97 23.61 -4.97
C PHE A 212 1.14 24.81 -5.91
N ASP A 213 1.86 25.84 -5.47
CA ASP A 213 2.26 26.99 -6.27
C ASP A 213 3.16 26.60 -7.45
N GLU A 214 3.93 25.51 -7.32
CA GLU A 214 4.72 24.94 -8.42
C GLU A 214 3.88 24.17 -9.43
N ILE A 215 2.61 23.87 -9.15
CA ILE A 215 1.73 23.20 -10.13
C ILE A 215 1.08 24.29 -10.99
N ASN A 216 1.60 24.47 -12.21
CA ASN A 216 1.01 25.38 -13.19
C ASN A 216 -0.34 24.84 -13.67
N ILE A 217 -1.42 25.23 -12.98
CA ILE A 217 -2.81 24.87 -13.31
C ILE A 217 -3.15 25.26 -14.75
N GLY A 218 -2.59 26.37 -15.25
CA GLY A 218 -2.79 26.81 -16.64
C GLY A 218 -2.23 25.82 -17.67
N ALA A 219 -1.04 25.26 -17.42
CA ALA A 219 -0.46 24.22 -18.28
C ALA A 219 -1.32 22.95 -18.25
N PHE A 220 -1.82 22.56 -17.07
CA PHE A 220 -2.72 21.41 -16.93
C PHE A 220 -4.03 21.58 -17.69
N LEU A 221 -4.69 22.74 -17.55
CA LEU A 221 -5.91 23.07 -18.28
C LEU A 221 -5.66 23.09 -19.79
N SER A 222 -4.53 23.65 -20.24
CA SER A 222 -4.18 23.69 -21.68
C SER A 222 -4.04 22.29 -22.27
N ILE A 223 -3.42 21.36 -21.53
CA ILE A 223 -3.28 19.96 -21.96
C ILE A 223 -4.63 19.26 -21.98
N LEU A 224 -5.46 19.46 -20.95
CA LEU A 224 -6.81 18.90 -20.94
C LEU A 224 -7.65 19.42 -22.12
N SER A 225 -7.57 20.71 -22.43
CA SER A 225 -8.25 21.30 -23.59
C SER A 225 -7.73 20.73 -24.91
N ALA A 226 -6.42 20.52 -25.05
CA ALA A 226 -5.84 19.91 -26.24
C ALA A 226 -6.26 18.44 -26.39
N LEU A 227 -6.28 17.68 -25.29
CA LEU A 227 -6.78 16.29 -25.27
C LEU A 227 -8.28 16.25 -25.61
N PHE A 228 -9.06 17.19 -25.10
CA PHE A 228 -10.49 17.31 -25.38
C PHE A 228 -10.75 17.53 -26.87
N LEU A 229 -10.01 18.45 -27.48
CA LEU A 229 -10.19 18.79 -28.89
C LEU A 229 -9.75 17.65 -29.82
N THR A 230 -8.69 16.93 -29.44
CA THR A 230 -8.13 15.85 -30.28
C THR A 230 -8.85 14.52 -30.11
N SER A 231 -9.54 14.28 -29.00
CA SER A 231 -10.14 12.97 -28.71
C SER A 231 -11.32 12.62 -29.59
N GLY A 232 -12.22 13.55 -29.89
CA GLY A 232 -13.36 13.27 -30.77
C GLY A 232 -12.90 12.81 -32.14
N PHE A 233 -11.88 13.49 -32.70
CA PHE A 233 -11.27 13.07 -33.95
C PHE A 233 -10.60 11.70 -33.85
N LEU A 234 -9.74 11.48 -32.86
CA LEU A 234 -9.02 10.20 -32.70
C LEU A 234 -9.96 9.02 -32.47
N TYR A 235 -11.04 9.25 -31.73
CA TYR A 235 -12.07 8.26 -31.46
C TYR A 235 -12.75 7.81 -32.75
N GLU A 236 -13.35 8.75 -33.48
CA GLU A 236 -14.04 8.46 -34.74
C GLU A 236 -13.09 7.89 -35.78
N TYR A 237 -11.88 8.44 -35.90
CA TYR A 237 -10.86 7.94 -36.81
C TYR A 237 -10.50 6.47 -36.52
N THR A 238 -10.40 6.10 -35.25
CA THR A 238 -10.08 4.72 -34.85
C THR A 238 -11.28 3.80 -35.04
N PHE A 239 -12.49 4.24 -34.67
CA PHE A 239 -13.72 3.46 -34.74
C PHE A 239 -14.21 3.28 -36.18
N LEU A 240 -14.57 4.37 -36.87
CA LEU A 240 -15.11 4.35 -38.24
C LEU A 240 -14.04 3.98 -39.27
N GLY A 241 -12.78 4.35 -39.04
CA GLY A 241 -11.66 3.95 -39.89
C GLY A 241 -11.48 2.43 -39.93
N ALA A 242 -11.82 1.70 -38.85
CA ALA A 242 -11.78 0.24 -38.83
C ALA A 242 -12.80 -0.41 -39.79
N PHE A 243 -13.77 0.36 -40.28
CA PHE A 243 -14.77 -0.03 -41.27
C PHE A 243 -14.55 0.65 -42.64
N GLY A 244 -13.39 1.29 -42.84
CA GLY A 244 -13.02 1.92 -44.11
C GLY A 244 -13.71 3.25 -44.40
N ILE A 245 -14.35 3.87 -43.40
CA ILE A 245 -14.97 5.18 -43.55
C ILE A 245 -13.93 6.27 -43.33
N ASP A 246 -13.77 7.15 -44.31
CA ASP A 246 -12.88 8.30 -44.21
C ASP A 246 -13.57 9.44 -43.45
N VAL A 247 -13.31 9.50 -42.14
CA VAL A 247 -13.92 10.45 -41.22
C VAL A 247 -13.65 11.91 -41.61
N THR A 248 -12.52 12.20 -42.27
CA THR A 248 -12.16 13.56 -42.69
C THR A 248 -13.10 14.13 -43.76
N ARG A 249 -13.83 13.27 -44.48
CA ARG A 249 -14.77 13.67 -45.53
C ARG A 249 -16.17 13.96 -45.01
N TYR A 250 -16.55 13.33 -43.90
CA TYR A 250 -17.95 13.30 -43.45
C TYR A 250 -18.21 14.04 -42.15
N PHE A 251 -17.18 14.32 -41.35
CA PHE A 251 -17.31 14.99 -40.06
C PHE A 251 -16.79 16.41 -40.11
N THR A 252 -17.51 17.30 -39.44
CA THR A 252 -17.09 18.68 -39.17
C THR A 252 -16.48 18.79 -37.77
N LEU A 253 -15.88 19.95 -37.48
CA LEU A 253 -15.36 20.24 -36.13
C LEU A 253 -16.44 20.12 -35.04
N ALA A 254 -17.69 20.51 -35.34
CA ALA A 254 -18.80 20.41 -34.40
C ALA A 254 -19.15 18.96 -34.08
N ASP A 255 -19.08 18.06 -35.08
CA ASP A 255 -19.33 16.63 -34.89
C ASP A 255 -18.25 15.99 -34.00
N TYR A 256 -16.98 16.37 -34.19
CA TYR A 256 -15.89 15.91 -33.32
C TYR A 256 -16.05 16.39 -31.89
N LEU A 257 -16.46 17.63 -31.68
CA LEU A 257 -16.73 18.16 -30.34
C LEU A 257 -17.87 17.40 -29.67
N ALA A 258 -18.95 17.10 -30.38
CA ALA A 258 -20.06 16.32 -29.83
C ALA A 258 -19.61 14.90 -29.45
N SER A 259 -18.92 14.19 -30.34
CA SER A 259 -18.37 12.84 -30.08
C SER A 259 -17.39 12.83 -28.90
N SER A 260 -16.59 13.90 -28.77
CA SER A 260 -15.64 14.03 -27.65
C SER A 260 -16.33 14.07 -26.28
N MET A 261 -17.54 14.65 -26.16
CA MET A 261 -18.21 14.78 -24.85
C MET A 261 -18.56 13.42 -24.22
N GLU A 262 -18.92 12.44 -25.04
CA GLU A 262 -19.28 11.09 -24.59
C GLU A 262 -18.04 10.30 -24.15
N ALA A 263 -17.00 10.27 -25.00
CA ALA A 263 -15.74 9.57 -24.72
C ALA A 263 -14.96 10.16 -23.54
N ILE A 264 -15.06 11.48 -23.33
CA ILE A 264 -14.33 12.19 -22.27
C ILE A 264 -14.96 12.00 -20.90
N ARG A 265 -16.29 11.84 -20.79
CA ARG A 265 -16.96 11.75 -19.49
C ARG A 265 -16.32 10.71 -18.58
N PHE A 266 -16.03 9.53 -19.11
CA PHE A 266 -15.41 8.44 -18.35
C PHE A 266 -13.88 8.59 -18.23
N SER A 267 -13.22 9.09 -19.27
CA SER A 267 -11.78 9.35 -19.28
C SER A 267 -11.36 10.39 -18.24
N LEU A 268 -12.14 11.48 -18.13
CA LEU A 268 -11.90 12.59 -17.22
C LEU A 268 -12.07 12.16 -15.76
N VAL A 269 -13.12 11.39 -15.47
CA VAL A 269 -13.34 10.81 -14.13
C VAL A 269 -12.17 9.91 -13.74
N GLY A 270 -11.69 9.06 -14.66
CA GLY A 270 -10.50 8.24 -14.45
C GLY A 270 -9.23 9.06 -14.18
N ALA A 271 -8.99 10.12 -14.95
CA ALA A 271 -7.86 11.02 -14.76
C ALA A 271 -7.92 11.75 -13.40
N ILE A 272 -9.11 12.17 -12.95
CA ILE A 272 -9.31 12.79 -11.64
C ILE A 272 -9.00 11.79 -10.52
N PHE A 273 -9.51 10.55 -10.60
CA PHE A 273 -9.18 9.53 -9.59
C PHE A 273 -7.69 9.16 -9.59
N ALA A 274 -7.04 9.12 -10.76
CA ALA A 274 -5.61 8.92 -10.87
C ALA A 274 -4.83 10.07 -10.20
N LEU A 275 -5.25 11.31 -10.41
CA LEU A 275 -4.67 12.49 -9.77
C LEU A 275 -4.87 12.47 -8.26
N ILE A 276 -6.06 12.12 -7.78
CA ILE A 276 -6.35 11.95 -6.35
C ILE A 276 -5.44 10.87 -5.75
N GLY A 277 -5.35 9.69 -6.39
CA GLY A 277 -4.49 8.60 -5.95
C GLY A 277 -3.01 8.98 -5.92
N PHE A 278 -2.57 9.75 -6.91
CA PHE A 278 -1.23 10.33 -6.95
C PHE A 278 -0.98 11.30 -5.79
N ILE A 279 -1.89 12.25 -5.53
CA ILE A 279 -1.78 13.20 -4.41
C ILE A 279 -1.71 12.45 -3.08
N PHE A 280 -2.56 11.44 -2.88
CA PHE A 280 -2.51 10.61 -1.67
C PHE A 280 -1.19 9.85 -1.52
N ARG A 281 -0.67 9.29 -2.61
CA ARG A 281 0.61 8.58 -2.62
C ARG A 281 1.77 9.51 -2.26
N VAL A 282 1.82 10.66 -2.92
CA VAL A 282 2.87 11.66 -2.72
C VAL A 282 2.81 12.26 -1.30
N ASN A 283 1.62 12.56 -0.79
CA ASN A 283 1.43 13.03 0.60
C ASN A 283 1.72 11.94 1.64
N GLY A 284 1.53 10.67 1.30
CA GLY A 284 1.92 9.55 2.14
C GLY A 284 3.44 9.35 2.17
N ASP A 285 4.08 9.38 1.00
CA ASP A 285 5.51 9.16 0.82
C ASP A 285 6.32 10.33 1.40
N SER A 286 5.83 11.57 1.31
CA SER A 286 6.52 12.75 1.89
C SER A 286 6.65 12.69 3.42
N ARG A 287 5.82 11.89 4.11
CA ARG A 287 5.79 11.76 5.58
C ARG A 287 6.60 10.56 6.09
N MET A 288 7.25 9.80 5.20
CA MET A 288 7.99 8.59 5.57
C MET A 288 9.50 8.86 5.62
N SER A 289 10.21 8.13 6.48
CA SER A 289 11.68 8.16 6.47
C SER A 289 12.23 7.55 5.18
N PRO A 290 13.47 7.87 4.77
CA PRO A 290 14.12 7.20 3.64
C PRO A 290 14.18 5.67 3.79
N SER A 291 14.44 5.17 4.99
CA SER A 291 14.50 3.73 5.30
C SER A 291 13.11 3.06 5.30
N GLU A 292 12.08 3.76 5.74
CA GLU A 292 10.69 3.31 5.68
C GLU A 292 10.15 3.36 4.26
N LEU A 293 10.53 4.38 3.48
CA LEU A 293 10.28 4.45 2.05
C LEU A 293 10.92 3.27 1.35
N GLU A 294 12.19 2.96 1.62
CA GLU A 294 12.86 1.83 0.98
C GLU A 294 12.20 0.49 1.36
N TYR A 295 11.88 0.29 2.64
CA TYR A 295 11.18 -0.91 3.12
C TYR A 295 9.77 -1.03 2.51
N ASN A 296 8.97 0.04 2.56
CA ASN A 296 7.63 0.06 1.97
C ASN A 296 7.68 -0.07 0.45
N ASN A 297 8.66 0.52 -0.23
CA ASN A 297 8.83 0.38 -1.66
C ASN A 297 9.21 -1.06 -2.02
N LYS A 298 10.09 -1.73 -1.26
CA LYS A 298 10.39 -3.16 -1.46
C LYS A 298 9.16 -4.06 -1.26
N GLN A 299 8.32 -3.77 -0.25
CA GLN A 299 7.11 -4.54 0.00
C GLN A 299 6.02 -4.26 -1.06
N ASN A 300 5.81 -2.99 -1.40
CA ASN A 300 4.85 -2.56 -2.41
C ASN A 300 5.27 -3.00 -3.82
N ASP A 301 6.57 -3.03 -4.13
CA ASP A 301 7.07 -3.54 -5.40
C ASP A 301 6.67 -5.01 -5.59
N LYS A 302 6.78 -5.86 -4.55
CA LYS A 302 6.33 -7.26 -4.64
C LYS A 302 4.85 -7.36 -4.96
N MET A 303 4.01 -6.58 -4.27
CA MET A 303 2.57 -6.56 -4.51
C MET A 303 2.24 -6.02 -5.90
N TYR A 304 2.94 -4.99 -6.35
CA TYR A 304 2.80 -4.42 -7.68
C TYR A 304 3.17 -5.45 -8.77
N TYR A 305 4.31 -6.13 -8.67
CA TYR A 305 4.70 -7.15 -9.64
C TYR A 305 3.73 -8.34 -9.64
N PHE A 306 3.19 -8.69 -8.47
CA PHE A 306 2.12 -9.68 -8.38
C PHE A 306 0.87 -9.22 -9.13
N LEU A 307 0.38 -7.99 -8.89
CA LEU A 307 -0.77 -7.40 -9.60
C LEU A 307 -0.53 -7.28 -11.11
N LEU A 308 0.69 -6.91 -11.52
CA LEU A 308 1.07 -6.83 -12.91
C LEU A 308 1.04 -8.22 -13.55
N ALA A 309 1.68 -9.21 -12.93
CA ALA A 309 1.69 -10.58 -13.43
C ALA A 309 0.29 -11.18 -13.51
N THR A 310 -0.57 -10.96 -12.50
CA THR A 310 -1.96 -11.43 -12.54
C THR A 310 -2.78 -10.70 -13.59
N SER A 311 -2.57 -9.39 -13.80
CA SER A 311 -3.25 -8.64 -14.87
C SER A 311 -2.83 -9.12 -16.27
N ILE A 312 -1.55 -9.44 -16.48
CA ILE A 312 -1.04 -9.99 -17.74
C ILE A 312 -1.65 -11.37 -17.99
N ALA A 313 -1.64 -12.24 -16.97
CA ALA A 313 -2.25 -13.56 -17.06
C ALA A 313 -3.77 -13.47 -17.35
N ALA A 314 -4.47 -12.53 -16.71
CA ALA A 314 -5.89 -12.29 -16.95
C ALA A 314 -6.17 -11.73 -18.35
N THR A 315 -5.28 -10.88 -18.88
CA THR A 315 -5.36 -10.39 -20.27
C THR A 315 -5.19 -11.54 -21.26
N ALA A 316 -4.19 -12.42 -21.04
CA ALA A 316 -3.97 -13.60 -21.85
C ALA A 316 -5.17 -14.57 -21.78
N TYR A 317 -5.72 -14.80 -20.58
CA TYR A 317 -6.93 -15.59 -20.38
C TYR A 317 -8.13 -14.98 -21.13
N GLY A 318 -8.37 -13.68 -20.97
CA GLY A 318 -9.41 -12.95 -21.70
C GLY A 318 -9.26 -13.10 -23.21
N TYR A 319 -8.04 -13.06 -23.75
CA TYR A 319 -7.81 -13.26 -25.19
C TYR A 319 -8.41 -14.58 -25.71
N PHE A 320 -8.37 -15.66 -24.91
CA PHE A 320 -8.90 -16.98 -25.30
C PHE A 320 -10.39 -17.17 -24.99
N TYR A 321 -10.91 -16.58 -23.91
CA TYR A 321 -12.26 -16.88 -23.42
C TYR A 321 -13.27 -15.73 -23.58
N SER A 322 -12.85 -14.48 -23.44
CA SER A 322 -13.72 -13.31 -23.55
C SER A 322 -12.94 -12.06 -23.93
N LYS A 323 -13.15 -11.57 -25.15
CA LYS A 323 -12.48 -10.35 -25.64
C LYS A 323 -12.86 -9.11 -24.82
N GLU A 324 -14.05 -9.06 -24.22
CA GLU A 324 -14.42 -8.00 -23.27
C GLU A 324 -13.51 -8.02 -22.04
N MET A 325 -13.30 -9.18 -21.44
CA MET A 325 -12.35 -9.33 -20.33
C MET A 325 -10.93 -8.97 -20.76
N MET A 326 -10.52 -9.35 -21.97
CA MET A 326 -9.21 -8.99 -22.52
C MET A 326 -9.00 -7.47 -22.52
N PHE A 327 -9.97 -6.68 -23.01
CA PHE A 327 -9.83 -5.21 -23.05
C PHE A 327 -9.76 -4.60 -21.65
N ALA A 328 -10.59 -5.06 -20.71
CA ALA A 328 -10.58 -4.59 -19.34
C ALA A 328 -9.23 -4.87 -18.64
N TYR A 329 -8.69 -6.08 -18.78
CA TYR A 329 -7.40 -6.43 -18.18
C TYR A 329 -6.23 -5.79 -18.91
N LEU A 330 -6.30 -5.61 -20.23
CA LEU A 330 -5.28 -4.88 -21.00
C LEU A 330 -5.19 -3.42 -20.52
N GLN A 331 -6.33 -2.79 -20.25
CA GLN A 331 -6.39 -1.46 -19.67
C GLN A 331 -5.74 -1.44 -18.29
N LEU A 332 -6.06 -2.40 -17.41
CA LEU A 332 -5.46 -2.50 -16.08
C LEU A 332 -3.93 -2.72 -16.15
N THR A 333 -3.46 -3.63 -17.00
CA THR A 333 -2.03 -3.88 -17.21
C THR A 333 -1.32 -2.62 -17.67
N SER A 334 -1.90 -1.91 -18.64
CA SER A 334 -1.33 -0.68 -19.18
C SER A 334 -1.30 0.43 -18.13
N LEU A 335 -2.36 0.58 -17.32
CA LEU A 335 -2.37 1.51 -16.18
C LEU A 335 -1.23 1.21 -15.21
N LEU A 336 -1.06 -0.05 -14.79
CA LEU A 336 0.02 -0.46 -13.90
C LEU A 336 1.38 -0.04 -14.48
N LEU A 337 1.63 -0.36 -15.76
CA LEU A 337 2.87 0.02 -16.45
C LEU A 337 3.09 1.54 -16.50
N ILE A 338 2.04 2.32 -16.80
CA ILE A 338 2.09 3.80 -16.81
C ILE A 338 2.43 4.35 -15.42
N PHE A 339 1.98 3.73 -14.32
CA PHE A 339 2.35 4.20 -12.99
C PHE A 339 3.80 3.84 -12.60
N ARG A 340 4.43 2.83 -13.22
CA ARG A 340 5.74 2.31 -12.78
C ARG A 340 6.93 2.67 -13.65
N ILE A 341 6.81 2.51 -14.96
CA ILE A 341 7.86 2.84 -15.94
C ILE A 341 8.34 4.30 -15.80
N PRO A 342 7.45 5.27 -15.54
CA PRO A 342 7.87 6.65 -15.75
C PRO A 342 8.54 7.33 -14.56
N ALA A 343 8.36 6.87 -13.32
CA ALA A 343 8.93 7.56 -12.14
C ALA A 343 10.47 7.74 -12.22
N ARG A 344 11.20 6.72 -12.69
CA ARG A 344 12.67 6.83 -12.90
C ARG A 344 13.04 7.61 -14.15
N PHE A 345 12.20 7.56 -15.18
CA PHE A 345 12.40 8.29 -16.42
C PHE A 345 12.25 9.79 -16.19
N TYR A 346 11.20 10.24 -15.51
CA TYR A 346 10.94 11.67 -15.33
C TYR A 346 11.99 12.37 -14.48
N ILE A 347 12.45 11.73 -13.41
CA ILE A 347 13.51 12.27 -12.55
C ILE A 347 14.81 12.48 -13.34
N ARG A 348 15.07 11.63 -14.34
CA ARG A 348 16.31 11.66 -15.11
C ARG A 348 16.30 12.72 -16.23
N TYR A 349 15.16 12.98 -16.85
CA TYR A 349 15.09 13.75 -18.10
C TYR A 349 14.39 15.11 -17.98
N PHE A 350 13.63 15.38 -16.92
CA PHE A 350 12.86 16.62 -16.80
C PHE A 350 13.32 17.46 -15.61
N ALA A 351 13.45 18.77 -15.84
CA ALA A 351 13.76 19.75 -14.78
C ALA A 351 12.67 19.84 -13.72
N GLN A 352 11.41 19.57 -14.09
CA GLN A 352 10.26 19.51 -13.18
C GLN A 352 9.63 18.10 -13.25
N PRO A 353 10.22 17.10 -12.56
CA PRO A 353 9.81 15.69 -12.68
C PRO A 353 8.35 15.44 -12.29
N LEU A 354 7.84 16.18 -11.30
CA LEU A 354 6.48 16.04 -10.80
C LEU A 354 5.44 16.45 -11.85
N GLN A 355 5.62 17.61 -12.48
CA GLN A 355 4.73 18.09 -13.52
C GLN A 355 4.78 17.17 -14.75
N ALA A 356 5.99 16.79 -15.18
CA ALA A 356 6.18 15.86 -16.29
C ALA A 356 5.48 14.52 -16.01
N TYR A 357 5.57 14.03 -14.77
CA TYR A 357 4.87 12.82 -14.35
C TYR A 357 3.37 12.92 -14.52
N VAL A 358 2.76 13.97 -13.98
CA VAL A 358 1.30 14.15 -14.03
C VAL A 358 0.83 14.28 -15.48
N ILE A 359 1.49 15.14 -16.26
CA ILE A 359 1.13 15.40 -17.66
C ILE A 359 1.19 14.12 -18.49
N ILE A 360 2.34 13.45 -18.50
CA ILE A 360 2.55 12.29 -19.36
C ILE A 360 1.67 11.11 -18.90
N SER A 361 1.47 10.94 -17.59
CA SER A 361 0.57 9.89 -17.08
C SER A 361 -0.87 10.14 -17.53
N ILE A 362 -1.38 11.37 -17.43
CA ILE A 362 -2.74 11.70 -17.87
C ILE A 362 -2.88 11.50 -19.38
N THR A 363 -1.93 11.97 -20.18
CA THR A 363 -1.95 11.76 -21.63
C THR A 363 -1.98 10.28 -21.97
N LEU A 364 -1.12 9.46 -21.36
CA LEU A 364 -1.07 8.02 -21.62
C LEU A 364 -2.35 7.30 -21.16
N ILE A 365 -2.88 7.62 -19.98
CA ILE A 365 -4.12 7.05 -19.45
C ILE A 365 -5.29 7.40 -20.39
N PHE A 366 -5.36 8.65 -20.82
CA PHE A 366 -6.39 9.14 -21.73
C PHE A 366 -6.33 8.47 -23.10
N SER A 367 -5.14 8.44 -23.72
CA SER A 367 -4.94 7.78 -25.01
C SER A 367 -5.24 6.28 -24.95
N LEU A 368 -4.84 5.61 -23.87
CA LEU A 368 -5.14 4.20 -23.63
C LEU A 368 -6.64 3.98 -23.55
N TYR A 369 -7.35 4.75 -22.72
CA TYR A 369 -8.80 4.61 -22.56
C TYR A 369 -9.52 4.79 -23.90
N LEU A 370 -9.21 5.88 -24.61
CA LEU A 370 -9.80 6.19 -25.90
C LEU A 370 -9.60 5.04 -26.90
N TYR A 371 -8.37 4.53 -26.99
CA TYR A 371 -8.07 3.41 -27.87
C TYR A 371 -8.82 2.14 -27.48
N THR A 372 -8.86 1.79 -26.19
CA THR A 372 -9.56 0.59 -25.73
C THR A 372 -11.07 0.68 -25.93
N SER A 373 -11.67 1.84 -25.70
CA SER A 373 -13.11 2.07 -25.91
C SER A 373 -13.48 1.94 -27.39
N ALA A 374 -12.77 2.65 -28.28
CA ALA A 374 -13.00 2.55 -29.72
C ALA A 374 -12.83 1.10 -30.22
N ARG A 375 -11.80 0.38 -29.75
CA ARG A 375 -11.58 -1.02 -30.15
C ARG A 375 -12.63 -1.99 -29.62
N LYS A 376 -13.13 -1.74 -28.41
CA LYS A 376 -14.22 -2.53 -27.83
C LYS A 376 -15.48 -2.39 -28.69
N GLU A 377 -15.85 -1.17 -29.07
CA GLU A 377 -17.02 -0.94 -29.94
C GLU A 377 -16.83 -1.50 -31.36
N VAL A 378 -15.62 -1.40 -31.94
CA VAL A 378 -15.32 -2.08 -33.21
C VAL A 378 -15.55 -3.60 -33.11
N TYR A 379 -15.16 -4.20 -31.99
CA TYR A 379 -15.36 -5.64 -31.77
C TYR A 379 -16.84 -5.98 -31.62
N GLU A 380 -17.56 -5.24 -30.78
CA GLU A 380 -19.00 -5.42 -30.56
C GLU A 380 -19.77 -5.29 -31.87
N ALA A 381 -19.51 -4.26 -32.67
CA ALA A 381 -20.15 -4.08 -33.97
C ALA A 381 -19.80 -5.17 -35.01
N LYS A 382 -18.63 -5.83 -34.91
CA LYS A 382 -18.25 -6.94 -35.79
C LYS A 382 -18.91 -8.27 -35.42
N VAL A 383 -19.16 -8.47 -34.12
CA VAL A 383 -19.73 -9.70 -33.57
C VAL A 383 -21.25 -9.62 -33.40
N ALA A 384 -21.81 -8.40 -33.37
CA ALA A 384 -23.24 -8.16 -33.32
C ALA A 384 -23.97 -8.94 -34.41
N THR A 385 -24.84 -9.84 -33.99
CA THR A 385 -25.87 -10.42 -34.84
C THR A 385 -26.96 -9.38 -35.08
N PRO A 386 -27.54 -9.30 -36.29
CA PRO A 386 -28.65 -8.38 -36.54
C PRO A 386 -29.75 -8.60 -35.50
N SER A 387 -30.22 -7.49 -34.91
CA SER A 387 -31.33 -7.48 -33.96
C SER A 387 -32.55 -8.15 -34.60
N SER A 388 -33.29 -8.94 -33.80
CA SER A 388 -34.55 -9.55 -34.23
C SER A 388 -35.69 -8.55 -34.41
N VAL A 389 -35.44 -7.26 -34.18
CA VAL A 389 -36.39 -6.15 -34.35
C VAL A 389 -36.20 -5.59 -35.76
N GLU A 390 -37.26 -5.64 -36.57
CA GLU A 390 -37.27 -5.20 -37.96
C GLU A 390 -37.42 -3.67 -38.03
N GLU A 391 -36.30 -2.94 -37.97
CA GLU A 391 -36.32 -1.52 -38.35
C GLU A 391 -36.17 -1.41 -39.87
N THR A 392 -37.15 -0.82 -40.55
CA THR A 392 -37.09 -0.56 -42.00
C THR A 392 -36.76 0.91 -42.23
N PHE A 393 -35.57 1.18 -42.79
CA PHE A 393 -35.20 2.53 -43.21
C PHE A 393 -35.78 2.81 -44.60
N LEU A 394 -36.79 3.69 -44.70
CA LEU A 394 -37.31 4.15 -45.97
C LEU A 394 -36.39 5.24 -46.54
N ILE A 395 -35.48 4.82 -47.43
CA ILE A 395 -34.47 5.68 -48.07
C ILE A 395 -34.85 5.88 -49.53
N ASP A 396 -35.51 7.00 -49.87
CA ASP A 396 -35.92 7.36 -51.24
C ASP A 396 -36.85 6.32 -51.92
N PRO A 397 -38.03 6.68 -52.49
CA PRO A 397 -38.99 5.71 -53.06
C PRO A 397 -38.42 4.69 -54.08
N ASN A 398 -37.21 4.92 -54.61
CA ASN A 398 -36.55 4.08 -55.60
C ASN A 398 -35.40 3.18 -55.08
N ILE A 399 -35.00 3.27 -53.79
CA ILE A 399 -33.87 2.47 -53.26
C ILE A 399 -34.29 1.72 -52.00
N LYS A 400 -34.82 0.51 -52.17
CA LYS A 400 -35.05 -0.41 -51.05
C LYS A 400 -33.75 -1.12 -50.69
N ILE A 401 -33.09 -0.69 -49.62
CA ILE A 401 -31.98 -1.46 -49.04
C ILE A 401 -32.58 -2.44 -48.03
N PRO A 402 -32.37 -3.76 -48.16
CA PRO A 402 -32.89 -4.72 -47.20
C PRO A 402 -32.29 -4.45 -45.81
N SER A 403 -33.12 -3.97 -44.89
CA SER A 403 -32.70 -3.51 -43.56
C SER A 403 -32.19 -4.61 -42.64
N LYS A 404 -32.57 -5.88 -42.92
CA LYS A 404 -32.17 -7.08 -42.15
C LYS A 404 -30.66 -7.27 -42.00
N SER A 405 -29.87 -6.60 -42.84
CA SER A 405 -28.41 -6.70 -42.82
C SER A 405 -27.71 -5.41 -42.39
N LEU A 406 -28.40 -4.33 -42.03
CA LEU A 406 -27.75 -3.06 -41.72
C LEU A 406 -27.65 -2.83 -40.20
N LEU A 407 -26.42 -2.68 -39.71
CA LEU A 407 -26.13 -2.24 -38.35
C LEU A 407 -25.75 -0.75 -38.39
N LEU A 408 -26.44 0.10 -37.64
CA LEU A 408 -26.04 1.49 -37.45
C LEU A 408 -24.76 1.53 -36.59
N LEU A 409 -23.68 2.08 -37.16
CA LEU A 409 -22.41 2.25 -36.46
C LEU A 409 -22.35 3.59 -35.72
N ALA A 410 -22.72 4.67 -36.40
CA ALA A 410 -22.67 6.02 -35.87
C ALA A 410 -23.61 6.94 -36.65
N ALA A 411 -23.89 8.11 -36.06
CA ALA A 411 -24.57 9.21 -36.72
C ALA A 411 -23.84 10.51 -36.40
N ASN A 412 -23.74 11.41 -37.38
CA ASN A 412 -23.27 12.77 -37.15
C ASN A 412 -24.36 13.78 -37.53
N SER A 413 -24.04 15.07 -37.63
CA SER A 413 -25.01 16.09 -37.99
C SER A 413 -25.70 15.87 -39.35
N GLN A 414 -25.03 15.25 -40.33
CA GLN A 414 -25.49 15.19 -41.73
C GLN A 414 -25.65 13.77 -42.29
N TYR A 415 -25.01 12.77 -41.68
CA TYR A 415 -24.91 11.42 -42.21
C TYR A 415 -25.20 10.36 -41.15
N PHE A 416 -25.66 9.20 -41.64
CA PHE A 416 -25.71 7.94 -40.91
C PHE A 416 -24.70 6.97 -41.54
N PHE A 417 -23.99 6.24 -40.68
CA PHE A 417 -22.98 5.26 -41.07
C PHE A 417 -23.46 3.87 -40.72
N PHE A 418 -23.66 3.02 -41.73
CA PHE A 418 -24.13 1.65 -41.55
C PHE A 418 -23.07 0.63 -41.96
N LEU A 419 -23.07 -0.50 -41.28
CA LEU A 419 -22.35 -1.72 -41.67
C LEU A 419 -23.35 -2.74 -42.19
N ASN A 420 -23.16 -3.19 -43.42
CA ASN A 420 -23.86 -4.36 -43.90
C ASN A 420 -23.23 -5.62 -43.28
N THR A 421 -23.95 -6.29 -42.38
CA THR A 421 -23.48 -7.42 -41.57
C THR A 421 -23.17 -8.66 -42.42
N GLU A 422 -23.82 -8.82 -43.58
CA GLU A 422 -23.61 -9.92 -44.53
C GLU A 422 -22.39 -9.68 -45.42
N THR A 423 -22.33 -8.53 -46.10
CA THR A 423 -21.25 -8.21 -47.06
C THR A 423 -20.03 -7.59 -46.40
N LYS A 424 -20.13 -7.20 -45.12
CA LYS A 424 -19.13 -6.44 -44.35
C LYS A 424 -18.71 -5.12 -45.02
N LYS A 425 -19.54 -4.60 -45.94
CA LYS A 425 -19.34 -3.30 -46.59
C LYS A 425 -20.02 -2.19 -45.80
N THR A 426 -19.41 -1.03 -45.79
CA THR A 426 -19.99 0.18 -45.19
C THR A 426 -20.85 0.94 -46.17
N LEU A 427 -21.92 1.53 -45.65
CA LEU A 427 -22.85 2.37 -46.38
C LEU A 427 -22.97 3.70 -45.63
N VAL A 428 -22.79 4.82 -46.36
CA VAL A 428 -22.94 6.16 -45.79
C VAL A 428 -24.13 6.82 -46.45
N LEU A 429 -25.10 7.26 -45.65
CA LEU A 429 -26.34 7.85 -46.13
C LEU A 429 -26.50 9.25 -45.57
N SER A 430 -26.89 10.21 -46.42
CA SER A 430 -27.27 11.55 -45.96
C SER A 430 -28.61 11.48 -45.24
N LYS A 431 -28.72 12.16 -44.09
CA LYS A 431 -29.96 12.25 -43.31
C LYS A 431 -31.14 12.80 -44.13
N GLN A 432 -30.86 13.67 -45.09
CA GLN A 432 -31.88 14.27 -45.96
C GLN A 432 -32.55 13.25 -46.90
N ARG A 433 -31.98 12.05 -47.05
CA ARG A 433 -32.51 10.98 -47.91
C ARG A 433 -33.35 9.95 -47.15
N ILE A 434 -33.46 10.07 -45.82
CA ILE A 434 -34.22 9.15 -44.98
C ILE A 434 -35.56 9.80 -44.64
N PHE A 435 -36.67 9.21 -45.10
CA PHE A 435 -38.00 9.79 -44.96
C PHE A 435 -38.76 9.29 -43.73
N ALA A 436 -38.54 8.04 -43.31
CA ALA A 436 -39.12 7.45 -42.11
C ALA A 436 -38.30 6.23 -41.64
N VAL A 437 -38.34 5.98 -40.33
CA VAL A 437 -37.91 4.71 -39.71
C VAL A 437 -39.20 4.05 -39.26
N GLU A 438 -39.57 2.93 -39.88
CA GLU A 438 -40.73 2.13 -39.47
C GLU A 438 -40.22 0.96 -38.62
N GLU A 439 -40.60 0.94 -37.34
CA GLU A 439 -40.49 -0.24 -36.49
C GLU A 439 -41.64 -1.18 -36.87
N ASN A 440 -41.32 -2.33 -37.47
CA ASN A 440 -42.29 -3.41 -37.63
C ASN A 440 -42.19 -4.30 -36.38
N GLU A 441 -43.25 -4.33 -35.57
CA GLU A 441 -43.44 -5.28 -34.46
C GLU A 441 -43.55 -6.73 -34.94
#